data_AF-A0A382RK51-F1
#
_entry.id   AF-A0A382RK51-F1
#
_cell.length_a   1.000
_cell.length_b   1.000
_cell.length_c   1.000
_cell.angle_alpha   90.00
_cell.angle_beta   90.00
_cell.angle_gamma   90.00
#
_symmetry.space_group_name_H-M   'P 1'
#
loop_
_entity.id
_entity.type
_entity.pdbx_description
1 polymer ?
#
loop_
_entity_poly.entity_id
_entity_poly.type
_entity_poly.pdbx_seq_one_letter_code
_entity_poly.pdbx_strand_id
1 'polypeptide(L)'
;MARKNYRRRLKAPITAKKGEIITIKTMAEHTMEPGVRRDPETGVVYPRFIIDSVIVRYNGKQIFRSRWYSGVSENPYMSFKIKVEESGLLEVEWIDDYKQSTFKRSVVNVYDDEGNEIFPLRFNKASQLED
;
A
#
# COMPACT_ATOMS: atom_id res chain seq x y z
N MET A 1 -23.62 -3.69 -11.44
CA MET A 1 -23.41 -3.99 -10.00
C MET A 1 -22.85 -2.75 -9.33
N ALA A 2 -23.44 -2.30 -8.23
CA ALA A 2 -22.88 -1.20 -7.45
C ALA A 2 -21.48 -1.62 -6.91
N ARG A 3 -20.49 -0.74 -7.02
CA ARG A 3 -19.15 -0.99 -6.47
C ARG A 3 -19.28 -1.12 -4.95
N LYS A 4 -19.01 -2.31 -4.41
CA LYS A 4 -18.91 -2.49 -2.96
C LYS A 4 -17.72 -1.68 -2.47
N ASN A 5 -17.95 -0.80 -1.49
CA ASN A 5 -16.89 -0.01 -0.87
C ASN A 5 -16.11 -0.88 0.12
N TYR A 6 -15.16 -1.67 -0.37
CA TYR A 6 -14.29 -2.50 0.46
C TYR A 6 -13.45 -1.65 1.42
N ARG A 7 -13.44 -2.00 2.71
CA ARG A 7 -12.63 -1.28 3.70
C ARG A 7 -11.15 -1.61 3.51
N ARG A 8 -10.34 -0.58 3.24
CA ARG A 8 -8.87 -0.67 3.23
C ARG A 8 -8.30 -0.05 4.50
N ARG A 9 -7.40 -0.77 5.18
CA ARG A 9 -6.69 -0.30 6.36
C ARG A 9 -5.19 -0.22 6.07
N LEU A 10 -4.60 0.90 6.46
CA LEU A 10 -3.16 1.15 6.40
C LEU A 10 -2.77 1.77 7.74
N LYS A 11 -1.82 1.14 8.42
CA LYS A 11 -1.24 1.64 9.67
C LYS A 11 0.26 1.79 9.48
N ALA A 12 0.71 3.02 9.66
CA ALA A 12 2.11 3.42 9.68
C ALA A 12 2.33 4.32 10.90
N PRO A 13 3.54 4.41 11.46
CA PRO A 13 3.90 5.51 12.36
C PRO A 13 3.66 6.85 11.68
N ILE A 14 3.12 7.82 12.43
CA ILE A 14 2.90 9.18 11.93
C ILE A 14 4.24 9.91 11.84
N THR A 15 5.16 9.63 12.76
CA THR A 15 6.48 10.24 12.85
C THR A 15 7.57 9.17 12.80
N ALA A 16 8.73 9.53 12.27
CA ALA A 16 9.93 8.69 12.22
C ALA A 16 11.19 9.57 12.19
N LYS A 17 12.34 9.00 12.55
CA LYS A 17 13.64 9.64 12.34
C LYS A 17 14.17 9.34 10.94
N LYS A 18 15.04 10.22 10.44
CA LYS A 18 15.77 10.00 9.20
C LYS A 18 16.52 8.68 9.25
N GLY A 19 16.30 7.85 8.23
CA GLY A 19 16.91 6.54 8.09
C GLY A 19 16.30 5.45 8.97
N GLU A 20 15.25 5.74 9.73
CA GLU A 20 14.57 4.77 10.58
C GLU A 20 13.85 3.69 9.74
N ILE A 21 13.86 2.46 10.23
CA ILE A 21 13.12 1.34 9.63
C ILE A 21 11.76 1.23 10.33
N ILE A 22 10.72 1.70 9.67
CA ILE A 22 9.36 1.63 10.18
C ILE A 22 8.63 0.38 9.68
N THR A 23 7.68 -0.10 10.49
CA THR A 23 6.81 -1.23 10.11
C THR A 23 5.47 -0.71 9.62
N ILE A 24 5.12 -1.10 8.40
CA ILE A 24 3.85 -0.81 7.75
C ILE A 24 2.95 -2.03 7.85
N LYS A 25 1.72 -1.83 8.29
CA LYS A 25 0.70 -2.88 8.38
C LYS A 25 -0.49 -2.52 7.52
N THR A 26 -0.95 -3.47 6.72
CA THR A 26 -2.00 -3.26 5.75
C THR A 26 -3.02 -4.39 5.82
N MET A 27 -4.29 -4.07 5.63
CA MET A 27 -5.37 -5.06 5.60
C MET A 27 -6.43 -4.62 4.59
N ALA A 28 -6.83 -5.56 3.75
CA ALA A 28 -7.79 -5.33 2.69
C ALA A 28 -9.03 -6.18 2.94
N GLU A 29 -10.20 -5.58 3.15
CA GLU A 29 -11.45 -6.35 3.21
C GLU A 29 -11.71 -6.98 1.83
N HIS A 30 -11.76 -8.31 1.77
CA HIS A 30 -11.93 -9.06 0.52
C HIS A 30 -12.21 -10.54 0.82
N THR A 31 -13.11 -11.17 0.08
CA THR A 31 -13.49 -12.59 0.27
C THR A 31 -12.38 -13.56 -0.13
N MET A 32 -11.54 -13.18 -1.09
CA MET A 32 -10.44 -14.00 -1.62
C MET A 32 -10.91 -15.38 -2.08
N GLU A 33 -11.93 -15.43 -2.93
CA GLU A 33 -12.47 -16.69 -3.46
C GLU A 33 -11.40 -17.40 -4.33
N PRO A 34 -10.88 -18.57 -3.90
CA PRO A 34 -9.71 -19.17 -4.52
C PRO A 34 -9.98 -19.76 -5.91
N GLY A 35 -11.23 -20.00 -6.28
CA GLY A 35 -11.60 -20.62 -7.56
C GLY A 35 -11.63 -22.15 -7.52
N VAL A 36 -11.60 -22.75 -6.33
CA VAL A 36 -11.63 -24.21 -6.14
C VAL A 36 -12.79 -24.67 -5.25
N ARG A 37 -13.51 -23.73 -4.62
CA ARG A 37 -14.68 -24.03 -3.80
C ARG A 37 -15.81 -24.53 -4.69
N ARG A 38 -16.48 -25.60 -4.26
CA ARG A 38 -17.62 -26.18 -4.95
C ARG A 38 -18.89 -25.90 -4.17
N ASP A 39 -19.95 -25.65 -4.91
CA ASP A 39 -21.29 -25.62 -4.38
C ASP A 39 -21.74 -27.04 -3.98
N PRO A 40 -22.22 -27.27 -2.76
CA PRO A 40 -22.56 -28.61 -2.29
C PRO A 40 -23.81 -29.19 -2.95
N GLU A 41 -24.72 -28.36 -3.47
CA GLU A 41 -25.97 -28.82 -4.08
C GLU A 41 -25.81 -29.01 -5.59
N THR A 42 -25.16 -28.05 -6.26
CA THR A 42 -25.04 -28.01 -7.72
C THR A 42 -23.71 -28.57 -8.24
N GLY A 43 -22.70 -28.71 -7.37
CA GLY A 43 -21.35 -29.13 -7.74
C GLY A 43 -20.54 -28.09 -8.54
N VAL A 44 -21.12 -26.93 -8.82
CA VAL A 44 -20.49 -25.85 -9.61
C VAL A 44 -19.33 -25.23 -8.84
N VAL A 45 -18.23 -24.94 -9.55
CA VAL A 45 -17.07 -24.26 -8.97
C VAL A 45 -17.30 -22.76 -8.96
N TYR A 46 -17.12 -22.13 -7.80
CA TYR A 46 -17.17 -20.67 -7.70
C TYR A 46 -15.99 -20.05 -8.45
N PRO A 47 -16.22 -19.09 -9.38
CA PRO A 47 -15.14 -18.45 -10.11
C PRO A 47 -14.14 -17.78 -9.17
N ARG A 48 -12.86 -17.87 -9.52
CA ARG A 48 -11.80 -17.20 -8.77
C ARG A 48 -12.07 -15.70 -8.71
N PHE A 49 -11.95 -15.14 -7.51
CA PHE A 49 -12.01 -13.72 -7.29
C PHE A 49 -11.10 -13.36 -6.11
N ILE A 50 -9.86 -12.97 -6.43
CA ILE A 50 -8.85 -12.57 -5.45
C ILE A 50 -8.30 -11.17 -5.77
N ILE A 51 -7.63 -10.59 -4.78
CA ILE A 51 -6.65 -9.53 -5.02
C ILE A 51 -5.40 -10.19 -5.57
N ASP A 52 -4.96 -9.82 -6.79
CA ASP A 52 -3.83 -10.43 -7.49
C ASP A 52 -2.53 -9.63 -7.35
N SER A 53 -2.63 -8.32 -7.11
CA SER A 53 -1.49 -7.41 -7.13
C SER A 53 -1.63 -6.35 -6.05
N VAL A 54 -0.59 -6.21 -5.25
CA VAL A 54 -0.46 -5.15 -4.25
C VAL A 54 0.76 -4.30 -4.56
N ILE A 55 0.56 -3.00 -4.76
CA ILE A 55 1.61 -2.04 -5.12
C ILE A 55 1.76 -1.07 -3.97
N VAL A 56 3.00 -0.84 -3.54
CA VAL A 56 3.33 0.14 -2.50
C VAL A 56 4.20 1.23 -3.11
N ARG A 57 3.76 2.47 -2.93
CA ARG A 57 4.49 3.66 -3.36
C ARG A 57 4.84 4.53 -2.15
N TYR A 58 6.00 5.15 -2.22
CA TYR A 58 6.46 6.14 -1.25
C TYR A 58 6.98 7.35 -2.02
N ASN A 59 6.40 8.53 -1.75
CA ASN A 59 6.63 9.76 -2.51
C ASN A 59 6.45 9.57 -4.02
N GLY A 60 5.41 8.82 -4.40
CA GLY A 60 5.08 8.51 -5.80
C GLY A 60 5.95 7.42 -6.45
N LYS A 61 7.09 7.06 -5.87
CA LYS A 61 7.95 5.99 -6.38
C LYS A 61 7.45 4.63 -5.90
N GLN A 62 7.29 3.68 -6.83
CA GLN A 62 7.03 2.29 -6.47
C GLN A 62 8.25 1.70 -5.76
N ILE A 63 8.07 1.31 -4.50
CA ILE A 63 9.12 0.70 -3.67
C ILE A 63 8.95 -0.80 -3.53
N PHE A 64 7.72 -1.30 -3.71
CA PHE A 64 7.42 -2.72 -3.54
C PHE A 64 6.20 -3.12 -4.36
N ARG A 65 6.22 -4.35 -4.88
CA ARG A 65 5.05 -5.00 -5.50
C ARG A 65 4.98 -6.45 -5.06
N SER A 66 3.81 -6.88 -4.60
CA SER A 66 3.50 -8.28 -4.31
C SER A 66 2.49 -8.82 -5.31
N ARG A 67 2.63 -10.10 -5.67
CA ARG A 67 1.64 -10.87 -6.42
C ARG A 67 1.03 -11.92 -5.50
N TRP A 68 -0.28 -11.91 -5.40
CA TRP A 68 -1.04 -12.84 -4.57
C TRP A 68 -1.76 -13.87 -5.45
N TYR A 69 -1.98 -15.04 -4.88
CA TYR A 69 -2.62 -16.18 -5.54
C TYR A 69 -3.66 -16.78 -4.57
N SER A 70 -4.37 -17.81 -5.03
CA SER A 70 -5.47 -18.47 -4.30
C SER A 70 -5.11 -19.03 -2.92
N GLY A 71 -3.83 -19.06 -2.53
CA GLY A 71 -3.38 -19.47 -1.19
C GLY A 71 -3.46 -18.37 -0.12
N VAL A 72 -3.82 -17.13 -0.49
CA VAL A 72 -3.95 -16.03 0.46
C VAL A 72 -5.35 -16.01 1.06
N SER A 73 -5.42 -16.02 2.40
CA SER A 73 -6.67 -16.04 3.16
C SER A 73 -7.54 -14.80 2.96
N GLU A 74 -8.83 -14.95 3.31
CA GLU A 74 -9.79 -13.85 3.40
C GLU A 74 -9.25 -12.68 4.24
N ASN A 75 -9.68 -11.46 3.90
CA ASN A 75 -9.28 -10.21 4.54
C ASN A 75 -7.75 -10.06 4.63
N PRO A 76 -7.05 -10.16 3.49
CA PRO A 76 -5.61 -10.34 3.47
C PRO A 76 -4.87 -9.23 4.22
N TYR A 77 -3.97 -9.68 5.09
CA TYR A 77 -3.09 -8.87 5.90
C TYR A 77 -1.65 -8.97 5.38
N MET A 78 -0.96 -7.84 5.29
CA MET A 78 0.45 -7.79 4.93
C MET A 78 1.18 -6.78 5.80
N SER A 79 2.32 -7.22 6.35
CA SER A 79 3.24 -6.42 7.13
C SER A 79 4.60 -6.40 6.47
N PHE A 80 5.17 -5.22 6.28
CA PHE A 80 6.50 -5.05 5.69
C PHE A 80 7.22 -3.88 6.35
N LYS A 81 8.53 -3.80 6.14
CA LYS A 81 9.36 -2.73 6.68
C LYS A 81 9.89 -1.86 5.54
N ILE A 82 9.98 -0.57 5.79
CA ILE A 82 10.60 0.38 4.87
C ILE A 82 11.56 1.27 5.64
N LYS A 83 12.65 1.67 4.99
CA LYS A 83 13.51 2.75 5.48
C LYS A 83 12.95 4.07 4.99
N VAL A 84 12.75 5.03 5.87
CA VAL A 84 12.24 6.36 5.53
C VAL A 84 13.36 7.39 5.63
N GLU A 85 13.50 8.23 4.61
CA GLU A 85 14.56 9.25 4.53
C GLU A 85 13.99 10.67 4.59
N GLU A 86 12.78 10.86 4.07
CA GLU A 86 12.13 12.16 3.90
C GLU A 86 10.64 12.02 4.23
N SER A 87 10.00 13.07 4.73
CA SER A 87 8.55 13.09 4.90
C SER A 87 7.83 12.77 3.60
N GLY A 88 6.64 12.20 3.73
CA GLY A 88 5.66 12.27 2.66
C GLY A 88 4.71 11.10 2.61
N LEU A 89 4.27 10.80 1.38
CA LEU A 89 3.08 10.01 1.13
C LEU A 89 3.42 8.54 0.94
N LEU A 90 2.87 7.70 1.82
CA LEU A 90 2.81 6.26 1.65
C LEU A 90 1.45 5.88 1.03
N GLU A 91 1.49 5.17 -0.08
CA GLU A 91 0.31 4.66 -0.77
C GLU A 91 0.39 3.15 -0.92
N VAL A 92 -0.71 2.46 -0.61
CA VAL A 92 -0.87 1.04 -0.90
C VAL A 92 -2.09 0.87 -1.78
N GLU A 93 -1.89 0.21 -2.91
CA GLU A 93 -2.89 -0.08 -3.93
C GLU A 93 -3.10 -1.59 -4.02
N TRP A 94 -4.36 -2.01 -4.04
CA TRP A 94 -4.79 -3.40 -4.24
C TRP A 94 -5.61 -3.48 -5.52
N ILE A 95 -5.25 -4.43 -6.38
CA ILE A 95 -5.88 -4.70 -7.65
C ILE A 95 -6.41 -6.13 -7.63
N ASP A 96 -7.68 -6.31 -8.00
CA ASP A 96 -8.31 -7.61 -8.09
C ASP A 96 -8.31 -8.22 -9.50
N ASP A 97 -8.77 -9.47 -9.59
CA ASP A 97 -8.86 -10.21 -10.85
C ASP A 97 -9.73 -9.48 -11.90
N TYR A 98 -10.72 -8.67 -11.48
CA TYR A 98 -11.56 -7.85 -12.37
C TYR A 98 -10.96 -6.47 -12.69
N LYS A 99 -9.69 -6.25 -12.32
CA LYS A 99 -8.94 -5.00 -12.53
C LYS A 99 -9.53 -3.81 -11.79
N GLN A 100 -10.34 -4.04 -10.76
CA GLN A 100 -10.73 -2.98 -9.86
C GLN A 100 -9.54 -2.60 -8.97
N SER A 101 -9.11 -1.36 -9.10
CA SER A 101 -8.09 -0.77 -8.23
C SER A 101 -8.74 -0.05 -7.06
N THR A 102 -8.18 -0.24 -5.87
CA THR A 102 -8.50 0.49 -4.65
C THR A 102 -7.21 0.83 -3.92
N PHE A 103 -7.15 1.99 -3.28
CA PHE A 103 -5.93 2.42 -2.59
C PHE A 103 -6.23 3.03 -1.22
N LYS A 104 -5.21 3.03 -0.36
CA LYS A 104 -5.20 3.76 0.90
C LYS A 104 -3.88 4.50 1.05
N ARG A 105 -3.96 5.72 1.56
CA ARG A 105 -2.82 6.60 1.78
C ARG A 105 -2.61 6.87 3.26
N SER A 106 -1.36 7.04 3.64
CA SER A 106 -0.90 7.52 4.95
C SER A 106 0.22 8.53 4.72
N VAL A 107 0.38 9.47 5.63
CA VAL A 107 1.54 10.35 5.66
C VAL A 107 2.50 9.83 6.73
N VAL A 108 3.79 9.96 6.47
CA VAL A 108 4.86 9.75 7.44
C VAL A 108 5.70 11.03 7.49
N ASN A 109 5.82 11.63 8.66
CA ASN A 109 6.66 12.79 8.89
C ASN A 109 8.03 12.32 9.37
N VAL A 110 9.09 12.70 8.67
CA VAL A 110 10.46 12.30 8.98
C VAL A 110 11.23 13.50 9.50
N TYR A 111 11.83 13.34 10.68
CA TYR A 111 12.62 14.38 11.33
C TYR A 111 14.11 14.02 11.32
N ASP A 112 14.96 15.04 11.21
CA ASP A 112 16.40 14.91 11.43
C ASP A 112 16.75 14.81 12.94
N ASP A 113 18.04 14.71 13.24
CA ASP A 113 18.53 14.65 14.63
C ASP A 113 18.37 15.99 15.38
N GLU A 114 18.17 17.10 14.66
CA GLU A 114 17.95 18.45 15.19
C GLU A 114 16.45 18.74 15.43
N GLY A 115 15.56 17.86 14.97
CA GLY A 115 14.10 17.99 15.09
C GLY A 115 13.43 18.72 13.93
N ASN A 116 14.14 19.02 12.84
CA ASN A 116 13.56 19.61 11.64
C ASN A 116 12.92 18.54 10.75
N GLU A 117 11.76 18.86 10.19
CA GLU A 117 11.09 17.99 9.23
C GLU A 117 11.79 18.00 7.86
N ILE A 118 12.06 16.83 7.31
CA ILE A 118 12.76 16.66 6.03
C ILE A 118 11.73 16.54 4.92
N PHE A 119 11.41 17.63 4.22
CA PHE A 119 10.47 17.56 3.10
C PHE A 119 11.11 16.93 1.84
N PRO A 120 10.31 16.24 1.00
CA PRO A 120 10.80 15.62 -0.24
C PRO A 120 11.05 16.65 -1.37
N LEU A 121 10.89 17.93 -1.09
CA LEU A 121 11.12 19.03 -2.03
C LEU A 121 12.54 19.56 -1.86
N ARG A 122 13.33 19.48 -2.92
CA ARG A 122 14.59 20.22 -3.02
C ARG A 122 14.30 21.54 -3.70
N PHE A 123 14.27 22.63 -2.93
CA PHE A 123 14.35 23.95 -3.52
C PHE A 123 15.74 24.11 -4.11
N ASN A 124 15.88 24.03 -5.43
CA ASN A 124 17.06 24.59 -6.08
C ASN A 124 17.04 26.08 -5.77
N LYS A 125 18.02 26.57 -5.01
CA LYS A 125 18.30 28.01 -4.99
C LYS A 125 18.45 28.41 -6.45
N ALA A 126 17.57 29.30 -6.91
CA ALA A 126 17.66 29.86 -8.24
C ALA A 126 19.11 30.28 -8.50
N SER A 127 19.59 29.99 -9.72
CA SER A 127 20.80 30.56 -10.29
C SER A 127 21.02 31.96 -9.73
N GLN A 128 22.07 32.14 -8.93
CA GLN A 128 22.63 33.46 -8.76
C GLN A 128 23.08 33.87 -10.16
N LEU A 129 22.22 34.62 -10.86
CA LEU A 129 22.64 35.49 -11.93
C LEU A 129 23.54 36.51 -11.21
N GLU A 130 24.83 36.21 -11.19
CA GLU A 130 25.86 37.23 -10.97
C GLU A 130 25.70 38.26 -12.09
N ASP A 131 25.75 39.53 -11.68
CA ASP A 131 25.51 40.74 -12.47
C ASP A 131 26.32 40.84 -13.76
#